data_AF-A0A5K1B9F4-F1
#
_entry.id   AF-A0A5K1B9F4-F1
#
_cell.length_a   1.000
_cell.length_b   1.000
_cell.length_c   1.000
_cell.angle_alpha   90.00
_cell.angle_beta   90.00
_cell.angle_gamma   90.00
#
_symmetry.space_group_name_H-M   'P 1'
#
loop_
_entity.id
_entity.type
_entity.pdbx_description
1 polymer ?
#
loop_
_entity_poly.entity_id
_entity_poly.type
_entity_poly.pdbx_seq_one_letter_code
_entity_poly.pdbx_strand_id
1 'polypeptide(L)' 'IYAPWCGHCQALEPTYNKLAKHLRGIDSLVIAKMDGTTNEHPRAK' A
#
# COMPACT_ATOMS: atom_id res chain seq x y z
N ILE A 1 -1.36 3.83 0.94
CA ILE A 1 -0.41 4.78 1.57
C ILE A 1 -0.10 4.27 2.96
N TYR A 2 1.16 4.30 3.38
CA TYR A 2 1.59 3.86 4.71
C TYR A 2 2.69 4.78 5.26
N ALA A 3 3.04 4.63 6.53
CA ALA A 3 4.25 5.20 7.13
C ALA A 3 5.13 4.07 7.67
N PRO A 4 6.46 4.07 7.43
CA PRO A 4 7.36 2.98 7.84
C PRO A 4 7.37 2.70 9.35
N TRP A 5 7.16 3.75 10.15
CA TRP A 5 7.16 3.69 11.62
C TRP A 5 5.78 3.45 12.23
N CYS A 6 4.72 3.34 11.42
CA CYS A 6 3.37 3.14 11.93
C CYS A 6 3.10 1.66 12.24
N GLY A 7 2.89 1.33 13.52
CA GLY A 7 2.59 -0.04 13.96
C GLY A 7 1.32 -0.63 13.32
N HIS A 8 0.28 0.17 13.08
CA HIS A 8 -0.92 -0.28 12.37
C HIS A 8 -0.62 -0.67 10.91
N CYS A 9 0.24 0.10 10.23
CA CYS A 9 0.65 -0.20 8.86
C CYS A 9 1.46 -1.49 8.79
N GLN A 10 2.38 -1.68 9.73
CA GLN A 10 3.17 -2.90 9.84
C GLN A 10 2.28 -4.12 10.13
N ALA A 11 1.29 -3.99 11.02
CA ALA A 11 0.31 -5.04 11.29
C ALA A 11 -0.56 -5.39 10.07
N LEU A 12 -0.84 -4.42 9.20
CA LEU A 12 -1.61 -4.63 7.97
C LEU A 12 -0.80 -5.29 6.86
N GLU A 13 0.52 -5.06 6.80
CA GLU A 13 1.38 -5.49 5.69
C GLU A 13 1.26 -6.98 5.31
N PRO A 14 1.24 -7.94 6.26
CA PRO A 14 1.06 -9.36 5.92
C PRO A 14 -0.26 -9.63 5.20
N THR A 15 -1.35 -8.98 5.62
CA THR A 15 -2.68 -9.12 5.03
C THR A 15 -2.74 -8.46 3.65
N TYR A 16 -2.14 -7.28 3.51
CA TYR A 16 -2.04 -6.58 2.22
C TYR A 16 -1.25 -7.39 1.18
N ASN A 17 -0.16 -8.04 1.60
CA ASN A 17 0.64 -8.92 0.73
C ASN A 17 -0.13 -10.20 0.33
N LYS A 18 -0.96 -10.76 1.21
CA LYS A 18 -1.85 -11.89 0.88
C LYS A 18 -2.89 -11.49 -0.17
N LEU A 19 -3.50 -10.31 -0.01
CA LEU A 19 -4.45 -9.76 -0.98
C LEU A 19 -3.81 -9.60 -2.37
N ALA A 20 -2.61 -9.00 -2.44
CA ALA A 20 -1.88 -8.82 -3.70
C ALA A 20 -1.58 -10.16 -4.41
N LYS A 21 -1.21 -11.20 -3.65
CA LYS A 21 -1.00 -12.55 -4.19
C LYS A 21 -2.30 -13.17 -4.73
N HIS A 22 -3.39 -13.01 -3.99
CA HIS A 22 -4.69 -13.57 -4.36
C HIS A 22 -5.24 -12.96 -5.66
N LEU A 23 -5.00 -11.67 -5.88
CA LEU A 23 -5.57 -10.91 -7.01
C LEU A 23 -4.62 -10.79 -8.21
N ARG A 24 -3.45 -11.42 -8.19
CA ARG A 24 -2.41 -11.27 -9.22
C ARG A 24 -2.84 -11.70 -10.64
N GLY A 25 -3.86 -12.54 -10.76
CA GLY A 25 -4.35 -13.04 -12.05
C GLY A 25 -5.35 -12.13 -12.77
N ILE A 26 -5.67 -10.96 -12.20
CA ILE A 26 -6.62 -10.02 -12.79
C ILE A 26 -5.82 -8.93 -13.52
N ASP A 27 -5.72 -9.02 -14.85
CA ASP A 27 -4.88 -8.14 -15.67
C ASP A 27 -5.23 -6.65 -15.53
N SER A 28 -6.49 -6.33 -15.24
CA SER A 28 -6.98 -4.97 -15.06
C SER A 28 -6.79 -4.40 -13.65
N LEU A 29 -6.22 -5.17 -12.72
CA LEU A 29 -6.14 -4.80 -11.31
C LEU A 29 -4.70 -4.76 -10.80
N VAL A 30 -4.31 -3.61 -10.26
CA VAL A 30 -3.00 -3.39 -9.65
C VAL A 30 -3.15 -3.05 -8.18
N ILE A 31 -2.44 -3.81 -7.33
CA ILE A 31 -2.33 -3.54 -5.90
C ILE A 31 -0.96 -2.89 -5.63
N ALA A 32 -0.95 -1.66 -5.15
CA ALA A 32 0.27 -0.87 -4.96
C ALA A 32 0.30 -0.15 -3.60
N LYS A 33 1.49 -0.04 -3.01
CA LYS A 33 1.74 0.74 -1.79
C LYS A 33 2.73 1.86 -2.07
N MET A 34 2.59 2.97 -1.34
CA MET A 34 3.47 4.14 -1.39
C MET A 34 3.65 4.65 0.03
N ASP A 35 4.89 5.03 0.36
CA ASP A 35 5.27 5.67 1.61
C ASP A 35 4.81 7.13 1.60
N GLY A 36 3.83 7.45 2.44
CA GLY A 36 3.28 8.81 2.54
C GLY A 36 4.15 9.77 3.33
N THR A 37 5.21 9.30 4.00
CA THR A 37 6.13 10.16 4.76
C THR A 37 7.19 10.81 3.88
N THR A 38 7.37 10.27 2.67
CA THR A 38 8.37 10.72 1.69
C THR A 38 7.76 11.16 0.36
N ASN A 39 6.43 11.11 0.23
CA ASN A 39 5.71 11.44 -1.00
C ASN A 39 4.46 12.25 -0.70
N GLU A 40 4.27 13.35 -1.42
CA GLU A 40 3.07 14.20 -1.36
C GLU A 40 2.39 14.26 -2.72
N HIS A 41 1.05 14.23 -2.71
CA HIS A 41 0.30 14.40 -3.94
C HIS A 41 0.32 15.89 -4.36
N PRO A 42 0.57 16.23 -5.64
CA PRO A 42 0.65 17.63 -6.09
C PRO A 42 -0.59 18.49 -5.80
N ARG A 43 -1.74 17.85 -5.58
CA ARG A 43 -3.02 18.51 -5.24
C ARG A 43 -3.36 18.52 -3.75
N ALA A 44 -2.46 18.11 -2.87
CA ALA A 44 -2.68 18.11 -1.42
C ALA A 44 -2.42 19.47 -0.76
N LYS A 45 -2.35 20.56 -1.55
CA LYS A 45 -2.30 21.94 -1.06
C LYS A 45 -3.67 22.41 -0.58
#